data_AF-A0AAV8QAS2-F1
#
_entry.id   AF-A0AAV8QAS2-F1
#
_cell.length_a   1.000
_cell.length_b   1.000
_cell.length_c   1.000
_cell.angle_alpha   90.00
_cell.angle_beta   90.00
_cell.angle_gamma   90.00
#
_symmetry.space_group_name_H-M   'P 1'
#
loop_
_entity.id
_entity.type
_entity.pdbx_description
1 polymer ?
#
loop_
_entity_poly.entity_id
_entity_poly.type
_entity_poly.pdbx_seq_one_letter_code
_entity_poly.pdbx_strand_id
1 'polypeptide(L)'
;MGVMSRRVLPACGYLCCFCPSLRTRSRQPVKRYKKLLTDAFPRSPDGQPNDRMIGKLCEYASRNPVRIPKITKYLEQRCYKELRNGQFYLAKVVPCVYRKMITSCKEQMPLYATSLLSIVQTLLDQTRQDDMRILGCLVLVDFLNNQIAVQNLFNFLYQAPFTGWTGLS
;
A
#
# COMPACT_ATOMS: atom_id res chain seq x y z
N MET A 1 42.92 11.21 9.40
CA MET A 1 42.77 9.77 9.11
C MET A 1 42.54 9.04 10.42
N GLY A 2 41.36 8.44 10.61
CA GLY A 2 41.08 7.58 11.76
C GLY A 2 40.68 6.20 11.27
N VAL A 3 41.60 5.23 11.38
CA VAL A 3 41.38 3.85 10.93
C VAL A 3 40.74 3.09 12.09
N MET A 4 39.43 2.83 12.01
CA MET A 4 38.75 1.93 12.94
C MET A 4 38.90 0.49 12.44
N SER A 5 39.53 -0.34 13.26
CA SER A 5 39.90 -1.74 13.02
C SER A 5 38.68 -2.63 12.75
N ARG A 6 38.72 -3.41 11.65
CA ARG A 6 37.64 -4.32 11.19
C ARG A 6 37.61 -5.66 11.93
N ARG A 7 37.74 -5.68 13.26
CA ARG A 7 37.80 -6.95 14.02
C ARG A 7 37.04 -6.98 15.35
N VAL A 8 35.93 -6.24 15.49
CA VAL A 8 34.96 -6.53 16.57
C VAL A 8 33.53 -6.26 16.10
N LEU A 9 32.94 -7.19 15.36
CA LEU A 9 31.47 -7.24 15.21
C LEU A 9 31.02 -8.71 15.20
N PRO A 10 30.64 -9.24 16.37
CA PRO A 10 29.43 -10.03 16.43
C PRO A 10 28.47 -9.47 17.49
N ALA A 11 27.17 -9.63 17.26
CA ALA A 11 26.08 -9.49 18.24
C ALA A 11 25.46 -8.09 18.55
N CYS A 12 25.55 -7.09 17.68
CA CYS A 12 24.77 -5.83 17.86
C CYS A 12 23.67 -5.59 16.79
N GLY A 13 23.13 -6.66 16.20
CA GLY A 13 22.03 -6.55 15.22
C GLY A 13 20.64 -6.35 15.84
N TYR A 14 20.47 -6.69 17.13
CA TYR A 14 19.15 -6.80 17.77
C TYR A 14 18.90 -5.85 18.94
N LEU A 15 19.91 -5.11 19.43
CA LEU A 15 19.85 -4.42 20.72
C LEU A 15 19.88 -2.89 20.66
N CYS A 16 19.90 -2.27 19.48
CA CYS A 16 19.99 -0.81 19.40
C CYS A 16 18.83 -0.18 18.61
N CYS A 17 17.72 0.07 19.31
CA CYS A 17 16.58 0.84 18.80
C CYS A 17 16.82 2.36 18.80
N PHE A 18 17.91 2.85 19.40
CA PHE A 18 18.15 4.28 19.66
C PHE A 18 19.33 4.92 18.90
N CYS A 19 20.09 4.17 18.09
CA CYS A 19 21.24 4.73 17.35
C CYS A 19 21.10 4.52 15.82
N PRO A 20 20.42 5.42 15.09
CA PRO A 20 20.29 5.37 13.63
C PRO A 20 21.63 5.41 12.88
N SER A 21 22.70 5.89 13.52
CA SER A 21 24.03 6.16 12.95
C SER A 21 24.94 4.93 12.83
N LEU A 22 24.63 3.81 13.52
CA LEU A 22 25.46 2.59 13.54
C LEU A 22 24.91 1.46 12.66
N ARG A 23 23.76 1.65 12.02
CA ARG A 23 23.22 0.66 11.07
C ARG A 23 24.07 0.64 9.81
N THR A 24 24.50 -0.55 9.37
CA THR A 24 25.21 -0.73 8.09
C THR A 24 24.49 0.05 6.98
N ARG A 25 25.16 1.10 6.50
CA ARG A 25 24.61 2.23 5.71
C ARG A 25 23.92 1.85 4.39
N SER A 26 23.94 0.57 3.99
CA SER A 26 23.57 0.12 2.63
C SER A 26 22.09 -0.22 2.43
N ARG A 27 21.30 -0.42 3.49
CA ARG A 27 19.86 -0.78 3.40
C ARG A 27 18.96 0.24 4.08
N GLN A 28 19.01 1.50 3.65
CA GLN A 28 18.02 2.48 4.10
C GLN A 28 16.61 2.10 3.58
N PRO A 29 15.56 2.19 4.42
CA PRO A 29 14.19 1.89 4.06
C PRO A 29 13.70 2.66 2.82
N VAL A 30 14.26 3.85 2.55
CA VAL A 30 13.90 4.70 1.40
C VAL A 30 14.29 4.07 0.05
N LYS A 31 15.42 3.37 -0.04
CA LYS A 31 15.85 2.74 -1.30
C LYS A 31 15.04 1.48 -1.62
N ARG A 32 14.54 0.78 -0.59
CA ARG A 32 13.81 -0.48 -0.75
C ARG A 32 12.45 -0.29 -1.42
N TYR A 33 11.61 0.60 -0.89
CA TYR A 33 10.26 0.79 -1.45
C TYR A 33 10.28 1.37 -2.87
N LYS A 34 11.26 2.24 -3.17
CA LYS A 34 11.47 2.78 -4.52
C LYS A 34 11.78 1.67 -5.52
N LYS A 35 12.65 0.72 -5.15
CA LYS A 35 12.94 -0.44 -6.00
C LYS A 35 11.70 -1.33 -6.20
N LEU A 36 10.95 -1.60 -5.12
CA LEU A 36 9.70 -2.37 -5.20
C LEU A 36 8.66 -1.69 -6.11
N LEU A 37 8.57 -0.35 -6.04
CA LEU A 37 7.73 0.43 -6.94
C LEU A 37 8.17 0.26 -8.39
N THR A 38 9.46 0.41 -8.70
CA THR A 38 9.95 0.23 -10.08
C THR A 38 9.69 -1.18 -10.60
N ASP A 39 9.95 -2.20 -9.77
CA ASP A 39 9.81 -3.61 -10.15
C ASP A 39 8.34 -4.07 -10.26
N ALA A 40 7.38 -3.29 -9.76
CA ALA A 40 5.94 -3.57 -9.86
C ALA A 40 5.37 -3.27 -11.27
N PHE A 41 5.99 -2.36 -12.01
CA PHE A 41 5.56 -2.02 -13.37
C PHE A 41 6.17 -2.98 -14.40
N PRO A 42 5.40 -3.39 -15.42
CA PRO A 42 5.92 -4.26 -16.47
C PRO A 42 6.95 -3.50 -17.32
N ARG A 43 7.89 -4.26 -17.90
CA ARG A 43 8.93 -3.72 -18.80
C ARG A 43 8.51 -3.68 -20.27
N SER A 44 7.46 -4.42 -20.63
CA SER A 44 6.89 -4.48 -21.98
C SER A 44 5.38 -4.23 -21.95
N PRO A 45 4.77 -3.77 -23.05
CA PRO A 45 3.33 -3.50 -23.14
C PRO A 45 2.44 -4.72 -22.87
N ASP A 46 2.90 -5.91 -23.27
CA ASP A 46 2.16 -7.17 -23.08
C ASP A 46 2.32 -7.75 -21.66
N GLY A 47 3.15 -7.12 -20.82
CA GLY A 47 3.41 -7.57 -19.47
C GLY A 47 2.26 -7.24 -18.52
N GLN A 48 1.81 -8.25 -17.77
CA GLN A 48 0.87 -8.05 -16.68
C GLN A 48 1.53 -7.33 -15.48
N PRO A 49 0.74 -6.65 -14.62
CA PRO A 49 1.23 -6.14 -13.35
C PRO A 49 1.93 -7.25 -12.55
N ASN A 50 3.09 -6.94 -11.97
CA ASN A 50 3.88 -7.94 -11.26
C ASN A 50 3.30 -8.17 -9.85
N ASP A 51 2.27 -9.00 -9.74
CA ASP A 51 1.54 -9.27 -8.49
C ASP A 51 2.45 -9.67 -7.33
N ARG A 52 3.52 -10.42 -7.62
CA ARG A 52 4.53 -10.79 -6.61
C ARG A 52 5.22 -9.57 -6.03
N MET A 53 5.54 -8.58 -6.87
CA MET A 53 6.22 -7.37 -6.43
C MET A 53 5.26 -6.37 -5.78
N ILE A 54 4.04 -6.28 -6.29
CA ILE A 54 2.94 -5.53 -5.66
C ILE A 54 2.70 -6.04 -4.25
N GLY A 55 2.62 -7.36 -4.06
CA GLY A 55 2.49 -7.98 -2.74
C GLY A 55 3.61 -7.60 -1.78
N LYS A 56 4.88 -7.63 -2.24
CA LYS A 56 6.03 -7.22 -1.42
C LYS A 56 6.02 -5.73 -1.06
N LEU A 57 5.55 -4.87 -1.97
CA LEU A 57 5.39 -3.44 -1.70
C LEU A 57 4.34 -3.20 -0.62
N CYS A 58 3.18 -3.84 -0.72
CA CYS A 58 2.09 -3.71 0.24
C CYS A 58 2.47 -4.29 1.61
N GLU A 59 3.16 -5.44 1.65
CA GLU A 59 3.68 -6.02 2.90
C GLU A 59 4.73 -5.10 3.55
N TYR A 60 5.57 -4.46 2.73
CA TYR A 60 6.50 -3.46 3.26
C TYR A 60 5.76 -2.23 3.81
N ALA A 61 4.72 -1.76 3.11
CA ALA A 61 3.95 -0.58 3.49
C ALA A 61 3.19 -0.80 4.81
N SER A 62 2.58 -1.98 5.01
CA SER A 62 1.87 -2.30 6.26
C SER A 62 2.79 -2.29 7.48
N ARG A 63 4.04 -2.76 7.32
CA ARG A 63 5.08 -2.71 8.37
C ARG A 63 5.72 -1.32 8.52
N ASN A 64 5.46 -0.39 7.61
CA ASN A 64 6.07 0.96 7.60
C ASN A 64 5.04 2.05 7.26
N PRO A 65 4.00 2.29 8.09
CA PRO A 65 2.88 3.18 7.77
C PRO A 65 3.30 4.60 7.35
N VAL A 66 4.37 5.14 7.95
CA VAL A 66 4.95 6.47 7.62
C VAL A 66 5.38 6.60 6.14
N ARG A 67 5.55 5.48 5.44
CA ARG A 67 5.91 5.47 4.01
C ARG A 67 4.69 5.47 3.08
N ILE A 68 3.51 5.10 3.58
CA ILE A 68 2.28 5.02 2.77
C ILE A 68 2.00 6.33 2.02
N PRO A 69 2.01 7.53 2.65
CA PRO A 69 1.75 8.78 1.94
C PRO A 69 2.75 9.08 0.81
N LYS A 70 4.00 8.64 0.95
CA LYS A 70 5.02 8.82 -0.10
C LYS A 70 4.85 7.84 -1.25
N ILE A 71 4.37 6.63 -0.95
CA ILE A 71 4.07 5.60 -1.95
C ILE A 71 2.85 6.04 -2.77
N THR A 72 1.77 6.45 -2.12
CA THR A 72 0.51 6.84 -2.78
C THR A 72 0.67 8.09 -3.63
N LYS A 73 1.40 9.10 -3.13
CA LYS A 73 1.75 10.29 -3.92
C LYS A 73 2.50 9.93 -5.22
N TYR A 74 3.41 8.96 -5.16
CA TYR A 74 4.10 8.49 -6.36
C TYR A 74 3.15 7.77 -7.32
N LEU A 75 2.28 6.90 -6.78
CA LEU A 75 1.31 6.15 -7.57
C LEU A 75 0.33 7.07 -8.30
N GLU A 76 -0.17 8.12 -7.64
CA GLU A 76 -1.02 9.14 -8.26
C GLU A 76 -0.33 9.84 -9.42
N GLN A 77 0.86 10.40 -9.14
CA GLN A 77 1.64 11.11 -10.15
C GLN A 77 1.93 10.24 -11.36
N ARG A 78 2.25 8.96 -11.13
CA ARG A 78 2.48 7.99 -12.19
C ARG A 78 1.19 7.69 -12.96
N CYS A 79 0.08 7.43 -12.28
CA CYS A 79 -1.22 7.16 -12.92
C CYS A 79 -1.62 8.30 -13.86
N TYR A 80 -1.64 9.54 -13.36
CA TYR A 80 -2.02 10.71 -14.16
C TYR A 80 -1.07 10.93 -15.34
N LYS A 81 0.23 10.68 -15.16
CA LYS A 81 1.21 10.75 -16.25
C LYS A 81 0.91 9.71 -17.33
N GLU A 82 0.75 8.45 -16.95
CA GLU A 82 0.59 7.36 -17.92
C GLU A 82 -0.76 7.41 -18.63
N LEU A 83 -1.84 7.83 -17.95
CA LEU A 83 -3.14 8.07 -18.57
C LEU A 83 -3.07 9.16 -19.66
N ARG A 84 -2.43 10.30 -19.35
CA ARG A 84 -2.24 11.38 -20.34
C ARG A 84 -1.39 10.96 -21.54
N ASN A 85 -0.45 10.06 -21.32
CA ASN A 85 0.42 9.53 -22.38
C ASN A 85 -0.21 8.37 -23.17
N GLY A 86 -1.43 7.95 -22.83
CA GLY A 86 -2.08 6.79 -23.44
C GLY A 86 -1.41 5.44 -23.09
N GLN A 87 -0.53 5.42 -22.09
CA GLN A 87 0.18 4.20 -21.65
C GLN A 87 -0.68 3.43 -20.64
N PHE A 88 -1.85 2.97 -21.10
CA PHE A 88 -2.85 2.33 -20.25
C PHE A 88 -2.33 1.06 -19.55
N TYR A 89 -1.45 0.30 -20.21
CA TYR A 89 -0.83 -0.89 -19.62
C TYR A 89 -0.02 -0.58 -18.34
N LEU A 90 0.64 0.59 -18.29
CA LEU A 90 1.33 1.04 -17.07
C LEU A 90 0.36 1.66 -16.06
N ALA A 91 -0.64 2.41 -16.54
CA ALA A 91 -1.64 3.02 -15.67
C ALA A 91 -2.43 1.96 -14.88
N LYS A 92 -2.75 0.81 -15.50
CA LYS A 92 -3.45 -0.34 -14.88
C LYS A 92 -2.72 -0.90 -13.64
N VAL A 93 -1.40 -0.75 -13.54
CA VAL A 93 -0.62 -1.21 -12.37
C VAL A 93 -1.03 -0.48 -11.09
N VAL A 94 -1.33 0.83 -11.18
CA VAL A 94 -1.64 1.67 -10.02
C VAL A 94 -2.87 1.19 -9.25
N PRO A 95 -4.06 1.03 -9.87
CA PRO A 95 -5.22 0.48 -9.17
C PRO A 95 -4.98 -0.94 -8.65
N CYS A 96 -4.21 -1.78 -9.35
CA CYS A 96 -3.84 -3.11 -8.82
C CYS A 96 -3.04 -3.01 -7.51
N VAL A 97 -2.13 -2.03 -7.39
CA VAL A 97 -1.44 -1.75 -6.12
C VAL A 97 -2.42 -1.33 -5.04
N TYR A 98 -3.35 -0.42 -5.34
CA TYR A 98 -4.35 0.00 -4.37
C TYR A 98 -5.26 -1.15 -3.91
N ARG A 99 -5.73 -2.03 -4.80
CA ARG A 99 -6.50 -3.23 -4.42
C ARG A 99 -5.73 -4.10 -3.42
N LYS A 100 -4.43 -4.28 -3.65
CA LYS A 100 -3.57 -5.01 -2.71
C LYS A 100 -3.34 -4.26 -1.41
N MET A 101 -3.27 -2.92 -1.43
CA MET A 101 -3.22 -2.11 -0.22
C MET A 101 -4.50 -2.20 0.61
N ILE A 102 -5.69 -2.21 -0.01
CA ILE A 102 -6.98 -2.40 0.70
C ILE A 102 -6.95 -3.70 1.51
N THR A 103 -6.37 -4.77 0.99
CA THR A 103 -6.30 -6.05 1.70
C THR A 103 -5.15 -6.12 2.71
N SER A 104 -4.00 -5.51 2.43
CA SER A 104 -2.76 -5.68 3.22
C SER A 104 -2.50 -4.57 4.25
N CYS A 105 -3.12 -3.40 4.09
CA CYS A 105 -2.90 -2.19 4.88
C CYS A 105 -4.22 -1.67 5.49
N LYS A 106 -5.13 -2.58 5.86
CA LYS A 106 -6.52 -2.27 6.29
C LYS A 106 -6.59 -1.21 7.40
N GLU A 107 -5.77 -1.39 8.45
CA GLU A 107 -5.72 -0.48 9.60
C GLU A 107 -5.19 0.92 9.23
N GLN A 108 -4.41 1.02 8.15
CA GLN A 108 -3.82 2.27 7.69
C GLN A 108 -4.63 2.92 6.56
N MET A 109 -5.84 2.45 6.28
CA MET A 109 -6.71 2.96 5.21
C MET A 109 -6.87 4.49 5.21
N PRO A 110 -7.01 5.19 6.36
CA PRO A 110 -7.08 6.65 6.38
C PRO A 110 -5.88 7.35 5.72
N LEU A 111 -4.69 6.74 5.69
CA LEU A 111 -3.48 7.33 5.10
C LEU A 111 -3.49 7.35 3.57
N TYR A 112 -4.39 6.61 2.93
CA TYR A 112 -4.44 6.50 1.47
C TYR A 112 -5.84 6.54 0.85
N ALA A 113 -6.91 6.58 1.64
CA ALA A 113 -8.28 6.55 1.15
C ALA A 113 -8.60 7.68 0.15
N THR A 114 -8.21 8.92 0.46
CA THR A 114 -8.40 10.06 -0.46
C THR A 114 -7.72 9.81 -1.80
N SER A 115 -6.47 9.35 -1.74
CA SER A 115 -5.66 9.07 -2.92
C SER A 115 -6.24 7.95 -3.78
N LEU A 116 -6.70 6.89 -3.14
CA LEU A 116 -7.41 5.78 -3.78
C LEU A 116 -8.67 6.26 -4.49
N LEU A 117 -9.51 7.06 -3.82
CA LEU A 117 -10.77 7.55 -4.38
C LEU A 117 -10.54 8.50 -5.56
N SER A 118 -9.51 9.36 -5.51
CA SER A 118 -9.13 10.20 -6.65
C SER A 118 -8.71 9.35 -7.87
N ILE A 119 -8.00 8.24 -7.65
CA ILE A 119 -7.64 7.31 -8.73
C ILE A 119 -8.88 6.60 -9.28
N VAL A 120 -9.78 6.14 -8.41
CA VAL A 120 -11.06 5.53 -8.83
C VAL A 120 -11.86 6.49 -9.71
N GLN A 121 -12.07 7.74 -9.27
CA GLN A 121 -12.77 8.76 -10.05
C GLN A 121 -12.12 8.94 -11.43
N THR A 122 -10.80 9.12 -11.46
CA THR A 122 -10.04 9.31 -12.70
C THR A 122 -10.18 8.13 -13.67
N LEU A 123 -10.23 6.90 -13.16
CA LEU A 123 -10.43 5.70 -13.97
C LEU A 123 -11.86 5.60 -14.52
N LEU A 124 -12.85 5.97 -13.71
CA LEU A 124 -14.26 6.00 -14.13
C LEU A 124 -14.53 7.05 -15.22
N ASP A 125 -13.76 8.15 -15.21
CA ASP A 125 -13.83 9.20 -16.24
C ASP A 125 -13.22 8.79 -17.60
N GLN A 126 -12.55 7.63 -17.70
CA GLN A 126 -11.98 7.13 -18.96
C GLN A 126 -13.05 6.51 -19.86
N THR A 127 -13.97 7.32 -20.39
CA THR A 127 -15.14 6.89 -21.19
C THR A 127 -14.81 6.07 -22.44
N ARG A 128 -13.59 6.19 -22.97
CA ARG A 128 -13.12 5.48 -24.18
C ARG A 128 -12.31 4.21 -23.89
N GLN A 129 -12.18 3.82 -22.62
CA GLN A 129 -11.36 2.70 -22.18
C GLN A 129 -12.12 1.86 -21.14
N ASP A 130 -12.95 0.94 -21.61
CA ASP A 130 -13.83 0.14 -20.76
C ASP A 130 -13.07 -0.65 -19.70
N ASP A 131 -11.90 -1.20 -20.04
CA ASP A 131 -11.02 -1.87 -19.07
C ASP A 131 -10.66 -1.01 -17.87
N MET A 132 -10.42 0.29 -18.08
CA MET A 132 -10.06 1.21 -17.01
C MET A 132 -11.27 1.48 -16.11
N ARG A 133 -12.46 1.62 -16.71
CA ARG A 133 -13.72 1.81 -15.97
C ARG A 133 -14.07 0.58 -15.15
N ILE A 134 -13.99 -0.62 -15.75
CA ILE A 134 -14.19 -1.90 -15.06
C ILE A 134 -13.24 -2.01 -13.88
N LEU A 135 -11.95 -1.70 -14.09
CA LEU A 135 -10.96 -1.73 -13.02
C LEU A 135 -11.26 -0.70 -11.91
N GLY A 136 -11.71 0.50 -12.27
CA GLY A 136 -12.18 1.51 -11.32
C GLY A 136 -13.37 1.02 -10.48
N CYS A 137 -14.37 0.40 -11.11
CA CYS A 137 -15.51 -0.21 -10.42
C CYS A 137 -15.08 -1.32 -9.46
N LEU A 138 -14.20 -2.22 -9.89
CA LEU A 138 -13.69 -3.31 -9.05
C LEU A 138 -12.97 -2.77 -7.81
N VAL A 139 -12.12 -1.75 -7.97
CA VAL A 139 -11.42 -1.09 -6.86
C VAL A 139 -12.41 -0.42 -5.90
N LEU A 140 -13.44 0.24 -6.43
CA LEU A 140 -14.47 0.88 -5.63
C LEU A 140 -15.26 -0.13 -4.79
N VAL A 141 -15.66 -1.26 -5.39
CA VAL A 141 -16.35 -2.35 -4.69
C VAL A 141 -15.46 -2.93 -3.57
N ASP A 142 -14.17 -3.17 -3.85
CA ASP A 142 -13.22 -3.64 -2.84
C ASP A 142 -13.10 -2.65 -1.67
N PHE A 143 -13.09 -1.35 -1.95
CA PHE A 143 -13.05 -0.29 -0.94
C PHE A 143 -14.32 -0.26 -0.07
N LEU A 144 -15.50 -0.27 -0.71
CA LEU A 144 -16.79 -0.25 -0.02
C LEU A 144 -16.99 -1.48 0.87
N ASN A 145 -16.65 -2.67 0.35
CA ASN A 145 -16.74 -3.91 1.13
C ASN A 145 -15.85 -3.88 2.38
N ASN A 146 -14.66 -3.27 2.29
CA ASN A 146 -13.79 -3.10 3.45
C ASN A 146 -14.36 -2.11 4.46
N GLN A 147 -15.08 -1.07 4.03
CA GLN A 147 -15.77 -0.14 4.94
C GLN A 147 -16.98 -0.79 5.64
N ILE A 148 -17.79 -1.54 4.90
CA ILE A 148 -18.95 -2.26 5.47
C ILE A 148 -18.49 -3.28 6.52
N ALA A 149 -17.40 -4.02 6.27
CA ALA A 149 -16.85 -4.94 7.25
C ALA A 149 -16.45 -4.25 8.57
N VAL A 150 -15.83 -3.07 8.47
CA VAL A 150 -15.46 -2.26 9.65
C VAL A 150 -16.71 -1.76 10.37
N GLN A 151 -17.72 -1.27 9.64
CA GLN A 151 -18.97 -0.79 10.24
C GLN A 151 -19.75 -1.91 10.92
N ASN A 152 -19.85 -3.08 10.29
CA ASN A 152 -20.53 -4.25 10.87
C ASN A 152 -19.83 -4.73 12.14
N LEU A 153 -18.50 -4.75 12.15
CA LEU A 153 -17.72 -5.05 13.35
C LEU A 153 -17.96 -4.03 14.46
N PHE A 154 -18.00 -2.73 14.12
CA PHE A 154 -18.31 -1.68 15.07
C PHE A 154 -19.71 -1.86 15.67
N ASN A 155 -20.73 -2.09 14.85
CA ASN A 155 -22.09 -2.31 15.32
C ASN A 155 -22.18 -3.56 16.22
N PHE A 156 -21.50 -4.65 15.88
CA PHE A 156 -21.46 -5.85 16.71
C PHE A 156 -20.80 -5.61 18.07
N LEU A 157 -19.67 -4.91 18.11
CA LEU A 157 -18.89 -4.71 19.34
C LEU A 157 -19.44 -3.59 20.24
N TYR A 158 -20.13 -2.59 19.67
CA TYR A 158 -20.53 -1.38 20.38
C TYR A 158 -22.05 -1.14 20.43
N GLN A 159 -22.85 -1.87 19.64
CA GLN A 159 -24.33 -1.76 19.65
C GLN A 159 -25.05 -3.07 19.99
N ALA A 160 -24.37 -4.21 20.18
CA ALA A 160 -25.01 -5.36 20.81
C ALA A 160 -25.21 -5.05 22.31
N PRO A 161 -26.44 -4.92 22.79
CA PRO A 161 -26.66 -4.68 24.22
C PRO A 161 -26.13 -5.88 24.99
N PHE A 162 -25.53 -5.61 26.15
CA PHE A 162 -25.30 -6.58 27.23
C PHE A 162 -26.66 -7.15 27.68
N THR A 163 -27.30 -8.01 26.88
CA THR A 163 -28.47 -8.76 27.30
C THR A 163 -28.01 -10.13 27.76
N GLY A 164 -27.80 -10.26 29.08
CA GLY A 164 -27.85 -11.58 29.71
C GLY A 164 -26.76 -11.92 30.72
N TRP A 165 -26.48 -11.07 31.72
CA TRP A 165 -25.82 -11.51 32.97
C TRP A 165 -26.36 -10.73 34.19
N THR A 166 -27.68 -10.75 34.40
CA THR A 166 -28.30 -10.41 35.69
C THR A 166 -29.48 -11.34 35.89
N GLY A 167 -29.23 -12.52 36.48
CA GLY A 167 -30.27 -13.51 36.70
C GLY A 167 -29.75 -14.86 37.17
N LEU A 168 -28.94 -14.88 38.23
CA LEU A 168 -28.65 -16.06 39.04
C LEU A 168 -28.46 -15.57 40.47
N SER A 169 -29.58 -15.44 41.17
CA SER A 169 -29.70 -15.29 42.62
C SER A 169 -30.86 -16.17 43.08
#